data_AF-A0AAN0NCU0-F1
#
_entry.id   AF-A0AAN0NCU0-F1
#
_cell.length_a   1.000
_cell.length_b   1.000
_cell.length_c   1.000
_cell.angle_alpha   90.00
_cell.angle_beta   90.00
_cell.angle_gamma   90.00
#
_symmetry.space_group_name_H-M   'P 1'
#
loop_
_entity.id
_entity.type
_entity.pdbx_description
1 polymer ?
#
loop_
_entity_poly.entity_id
_entity_poly.type
_entity_poly.pdbx_seq_one_letter_code
_entity_poly.pdbx_strand_id
1 'polypeptide(L)'
;MDARLMIVGAGPSDDDLKEQAKDLGIQDNVIFVGRVPSEEVVNYYHVADAFISASLTETQGLTYIEALACGLCVFARPDRPLDGIIVDGETGYLFEDATTFADKAKRLSKHPSKSMSESVRMR
;
A
#
# COMPACT_ATOMS: atom_id res chain seq x y z
N MET A 1 0.69 -10.48 14.51
CA MET A 1 1.45 -9.80 13.44
C MET A 1 1.78 -8.44 14.01
N ASP A 2 3.06 -8.11 14.10
CA ASP A 2 3.49 -6.76 14.43
C ASP A 2 3.54 -5.98 13.11
N ALA A 3 2.82 -4.88 13.01
CA ALA A 3 2.69 -4.10 11.78
C ALA A 3 2.40 -2.64 12.12
N ARG A 4 3.00 -1.74 11.33
CA ARG A 4 2.75 -0.31 11.42
C ARG A 4 2.21 0.20 10.09
N LEU A 5 1.21 1.07 10.15
CA LEU A 5 0.67 1.77 9.00
C LEU A 5 1.30 3.17 8.93
N MET A 6 1.96 3.49 7.83
CA MET A 6 2.45 4.84 7.56
C MET A 6 1.52 5.53 6.58
N ILE A 7 0.91 6.65 6.99
CA ILE A 7 0.11 7.51 6.12
C ILE A 7 0.99 8.67 5.70
N VAL A 8 1.45 8.62 4.44
CA VAL A 8 2.32 9.63 3.83
C VAL A 8 1.48 10.53 2.95
N GLY A 9 1.40 11.81 3.31
CA GLY A 9 0.45 12.76 2.77
C GLY A 9 -0.32 13.47 3.87
N ALA A 10 -0.98 14.56 3.51
CA ALA A 10 -1.87 15.31 4.38
C ALA A 10 -3.07 15.77 3.58
N GLY A 11 -4.24 15.75 4.21
CA GLY A 11 -5.50 16.14 3.60
C GLY A 11 -6.51 16.66 4.61
N PRO A 12 -7.69 17.06 4.14
CA PRO A 12 -8.76 17.59 5.01
C PRO A 12 -9.25 16.57 6.05
N SER A 13 -9.03 15.27 5.81
CA SER A 13 -9.46 14.18 6.70
C SER A 13 -8.41 13.77 7.74
N ASP A 14 -7.30 14.50 7.88
CA ASP A 14 -6.21 14.11 8.79
C ASP A 14 -6.69 13.96 10.25
N ASP A 15 -7.54 14.86 10.73
CA ASP A 15 -8.04 14.82 12.10
C ASP A 15 -9.05 13.68 12.28
N ASP A 16 -9.97 13.50 11.33
CA ASP A 16 -10.93 12.40 11.32
C ASP A 16 -10.23 11.03 11.35
N LEU A 17 -9.13 10.87 10.58
CA LEU A 17 -8.36 9.62 10.54
C LEU A 17 -7.61 9.36 11.85
N LYS A 18 -7.07 10.40 12.50
CA LYS A 18 -6.42 10.28 13.80
C LYS A 18 -7.42 9.90 14.90
N GLU A 19 -8.61 10.51 14.88
CA GLU A 19 -9.70 10.15 15.78
C GLU A 19 -10.17 8.70 15.53
N GLN A 20 -10.35 8.30 14.28
CA GLN A 20 -10.71 6.94 13.92
C GLN A 20 -9.65 5.92 14.39
N ALA A 21 -8.35 6.21 14.25
CA ALA A 21 -7.29 5.34 14.75
C ALA A 21 -7.33 5.18 16.27
N LYS A 22 -7.68 6.24 17.00
CA LYS A 22 -7.87 6.22 18.45
C LYS A 22 -9.11 5.42 18.85
N ASP A 23 -10.23 5.61 18.17
CA ASP A 23 -11.48 4.88 18.44
C ASP A 23 -11.33 3.37 18.17
N LEU A 24 -10.52 3.01 17.18
CA LEU A 24 -10.14 1.63 16.89
C LEU A 24 -9.08 1.06 17.84
N GLY A 25 -8.47 1.89 18.70
CA GLY A 25 -7.41 1.48 19.63
C GLY A 25 -6.10 1.09 18.94
N ILE A 26 -5.85 1.59 17.72
CA ILE A 26 -4.66 1.26 16.92
C ILE A 26 -3.72 2.45 16.72
N GLN A 27 -3.96 3.58 17.39
CA GLN A 27 -3.20 4.81 17.19
C GLN A 27 -1.68 4.64 17.36
N ASP A 28 -1.25 3.73 18.25
CA ASP A 28 0.17 3.45 18.50
C ASP A 28 0.83 2.68 17.34
N ASN A 29 0.03 2.14 16.42
CA ASN A 29 0.47 1.42 15.22
C ASN A 29 0.29 2.26 13.93
N VAL A 30 -0.21 3.49 14.02
CA VAL A 30 -0.40 4.38 12.86
C VAL A 30 0.52 5.59 12.96
N ILE A 31 1.34 5.80 11.94
CA ILE A 31 2.24 6.93 11.82
C ILE A 31 1.67 7.89 10.76
N PHE A 32 1.17 9.02 11.19
CA PHE A 32 0.76 10.13 10.33
C PHE A 32 1.98 10.99 10.01
N VAL A 33 2.58 10.78 8.84
CA VAL A 33 3.81 11.48 8.44
C VAL A 33 3.52 12.92 8.01
N GLY A 34 2.33 13.17 7.46
CA GLY A 34 1.95 14.45 6.88
C GLY A 34 2.51 14.63 5.47
N ARG A 35 2.49 15.88 4.97
CA ARG A 35 2.98 16.21 3.62
C ARG A 35 4.50 16.07 3.56
N VAL A 36 4.97 15.33 2.56
CA VAL A 36 6.39 15.08 2.28
C VAL A 36 6.74 15.67 0.91
N PRO A 37 7.95 16.24 0.71
CA PRO A 37 8.43 16.64 -0.62
C PRO A 37 8.44 15.46 -1.60
N SER A 38 8.08 15.68 -2.85
CA SER A 38 7.96 14.59 -3.84
C SER A 38 9.25 13.79 -3.99
N GLU A 39 10.41 14.45 -3.89
CA GLU A 39 11.74 13.84 -3.93
C GLU A 39 12.04 12.90 -2.75
N GLU A 40 11.33 13.04 -1.63
CA GLU A 40 11.51 12.23 -0.43
C GLU A 40 10.53 11.05 -0.35
N VAL A 41 9.44 11.04 -1.15
CA VAL A 41 8.43 9.97 -1.15
C VAL A 41 9.05 8.60 -1.41
N VAL A 42 10.08 8.53 -2.27
CA VAL A 42 10.81 7.29 -2.57
C VAL A 42 11.42 6.63 -1.34
N ASN A 43 11.83 7.43 -0.34
CA ASN A 43 12.38 6.88 0.90
C ASN A 43 11.34 6.09 1.67
N TYR A 44 10.07 6.51 1.63
CA TYR A 44 8.95 5.81 2.27
C TYR A 44 8.64 4.50 1.58
N TYR A 45 8.71 4.45 0.24
CA TYR A 45 8.61 3.18 -0.47
C TYR A 45 9.75 2.23 -0.08
N HIS A 46 10.98 2.70 0.05
CA HIS A 46 12.12 1.82 0.36
C HIS A 46 12.11 1.23 1.78
N VAL A 47 11.49 1.90 2.76
CA VAL A 47 11.37 1.40 4.13
C VAL A 47 10.10 0.58 4.38
N ALA A 48 9.15 0.57 3.44
CA ALA A 48 7.93 -0.21 3.54
C ALA A 48 8.14 -1.66 3.08
N ASP A 49 7.29 -2.56 3.58
CA ASP A 49 7.17 -3.94 3.11
C ASP A 49 6.11 -4.09 2.00
N ALA A 50 5.12 -3.18 1.98
CA ALA A 50 4.04 -3.15 1.02
C ALA A 50 3.47 -1.74 0.84
N PHE A 51 2.85 -1.51 -0.31
CA PHE A 51 2.03 -0.33 -0.57
C PHE A 51 0.56 -0.74 -0.63
N ILE A 52 -0.33 0.05 -0.04
CA ILE A 52 -1.76 -0.26 0.03
C ILE A 52 -2.54 0.98 -0.41
N SER A 53 -3.48 0.78 -1.34
CA SER A 53 -4.50 1.76 -1.67
C SER A 53 -5.89 1.14 -1.57
N ALA A 54 -6.75 1.78 -0.78
CA ALA A 54 -8.17 1.45 -0.66
C ALA A 54 -9.06 2.33 -1.55
N SER A 55 -8.48 3.10 -2.48
CA SER A 55 -9.24 3.95 -3.41
C SER A 55 -10.11 3.10 -4.33
N LEU A 56 -11.37 3.50 -4.54
CA LEU A 56 -12.29 2.83 -5.48
C LEU A 56 -12.09 3.28 -6.93
N THR A 57 -11.43 4.41 -7.14
CA THR A 57 -11.23 5.02 -8.46
C THR A 57 -9.83 5.61 -8.56
N GLU A 58 -9.20 5.38 -9.69
CA GLU A 58 -7.90 5.94 -10.04
C GLU A 58 -7.94 6.74 -11.34
N THR A 59 -6.99 7.66 -11.47
CA THR A 59 -6.83 8.44 -12.71
C THR A 59 -5.68 7.92 -13.54
N GLN A 60 -4.48 7.86 -12.96
CA GLN A 60 -3.25 7.53 -13.70
C GLN A 60 -2.47 6.35 -13.13
N GLY A 61 -2.73 5.93 -11.89
CA GLY A 61 -2.02 4.79 -11.28
C GLY A 61 -0.53 5.00 -11.00
N LEU A 62 -0.04 6.25 -11.03
CA LEU A 62 1.40 6.55 -10.89
C LEU A 62 2.01 6.05 -9.57
N THR A 63 1.31 6.25 -8.45
CA THR A 63 1.78 5.79 -7.13
C THR A 63 1.93 4.26 -7.05
N TYR A 64 1.10 3.52 -7.79
CA TYR A 64 1.19 2.05 -7.89
C TYR A 64 2.44 1.66 -8.68
N ILE A 65 2.70 2.33 -9.81
CA ILE A 65 3.89 2.10 -10.63
C ILE A 65 5.17 2.44 -9.85
N GLU A 66 5.19 3.55 -9.12
CA GLU A 66 6.32 3.93 -8.27
C GLU A 66 6.60 2.89 -7.18
N ALA A 67 5.54 2.42 -6.49
CA ALA A 67 5.66 1.38 -5.47
C ALA A 67 6.20 0.07 -6.06
N LEU A 68 5.67 -0.38 -7.20
CA LEU A 68 6.16 -1.55 -7.92
C LEU A 68 7.62 -1.40 -8.38
N ALA A 69 8.00 -0.22 -8.88
CA ALA A 69 9.38 0.08 -9.27
C ALA A 69 10.36 0.02 -8.08
N CYS A 70 9.87 0.31 -6.87
CA CYS A 70 10.61 0.14 -5.61
C CYS A 70 10.60 -1.30 -5.08
N GLY A 71 9.96 -2.24 -5.78
CA GLY A 71 9.88 -3.65 -5.41
C GLY A 71 8.82 -3.96 -4.36
N LEU A 72 7.87 -3.06 -4.10
CA LEU A 72 6.83 -3.30 -3.11
C LEU A 72 5.73 -4.21 -3.66
N CYS A 73 5.25 -5.11 -2.80
CA CYS A 73 3.96 -5.77 -3.02
C CYS A 73 2.85 -4.72 -2.89
N VAL A 74 2.00 -4.59 -3.91
CA VAL A 74 0.91 -3.63 -3.93
C VAL A 74 -0.42 -4.29 -3.56
N PHE A 75 -1.22 -3.65 -2.70
CA PHE A 75 -2.61 -4.02 -2.45
C PHE A 75 -3.51 -2.91 -3.01
N ALA A 76 -4.47 -3.28 -3.86
CA ALA A 76 -5.35 -2.31 -4.52
C ALA A 76 -6.79 -2.79 -4.61
N ARG A 77 -7.74 -1.86 -4.69
CA ARG A 77 -9.08 -2.15 -5.19
C ARG A 77 -9.02 -2.32 -6.72
N PRO A 78 -9.83 -3.22 -7.32
CA PRO A 78 -9.92 -3.31 -8.76
C PRO A 78 -10.43 -2.01 -9.38
N ASP A 79 -9.70 -1.49 -10.37
CA ASP A 79 -10.14 -0.39 -11.23
C ASP A 79 -9.45 -0.50 -12.59
N ARG A 80 -10.13 -0.08 -13.66
CA ARG A 80 -9.65 -0.22 -15.05
C ARG A 80 -8.26 0.36 -15.31
N PRO A 81 -7.88 1.53 -14.76
CA PRO A 81 -6.53 2.08 -14.96
C PRO A 81 -5.43 1.19 -14.37
N LEU A 82 -5.77 0.24 -13.49
CA LEU A 82 -4.82 -0.70 -12.88
C LEU A 82 -4.74 -2.03 -13.64
N ASP A 83 -5.56 -2.23 -14.68
CA ASP A 83 -5.55 -3.45 -15.49
C ASP A 83 -4.16 -3.64 -16.13
N GLY A 84 -3.53 -4.78 -15.83
CA GLY A 84 -2.17 -5.09 -16.30
C GLY A 84 -1.04 -4.43 -15.51
N ILE A 85 -1.33 -3.46 -14.63
CA ILE A 85 -0.37 -2.94 -13.65
C ILE A 85 -0.35 -3.86 -12.43
N ILE A 86 -1.54 -4.18 -11.90
CA ILE A 86 -1.71 -5.07 -10.76
C ILE A 86 -2.20 -6.42 -11.25
N VAL A 87 -1.30 -7.41 -11.22
CA VAL A 87 -1.60 -8.79 -11.56
C VAL A 87 -1.68 -9.59 -10.26
N ASP A 88 -2.89 -10.06 -9.92
CA ASP A 88 -3.18 -10.70 -8.62
C ASP A 88 -2.30 -11.93 -8.39
N GLY A 89 -1.53 -11.93 -7.31
CA GLY A 89 -0.58 -12.98 -6.97
C GLY A 89 0.78 -12.88 -7.66
N GLU A 90 0.98 -11.93 -8.58
CA GLU A 90 2.26 -11.70 -9.26
C GLU A 90 2.91 -10.38 -8.82
N THR A 91 2.31 -9.24 -9.17
CA THR A 91 2.85 -7.91 -8.80
C THR A 91 2.23 -7.38 -7.50
N GLY A 92 1.09 -7.93 -7.10
CA GLY A 92 0.37 -7.49 -5.93
C GLY A 92 -0.89 -8.30 -5.68
N TYR A 93 -1.83 -7.72 -4.94
CA TYR A 93 -3.07 -8.34 -4.53
C TYR A 93 -4.26 -7.40 -4.69
N LEU A 94 -5.29 -7.84 -5.40
CA LEU A 94 -6.55 -7.10 -5.52
C LEU A 94 -7.51 -7.44 -4.38
N PHE A 95 -8.24 -6.49 -3.80
CA PHE A 95 -9.19 -6.80 -2.71
C PHE A 95 -10.51 -6.03 -2.83
N GLU A 96 -11.57 -6.59 -2.25
CA GLU A 96 -12.93 -6.05 -2.36
C GLU A 96 -13.52 -5.53 -1.05
N ASP A 97 -12.88 -5.84 0.07
CA ASP A 97 -13.31 -5.42 1.41
C ASP A 97 -12.19 -5.66 2.42
N ALA A 98 -12.44 -5.30 3.68
CA ALA A 98 -11.51 -5.52 4.78
C ALA A 98 -11.17 -7.01 5.00
N THR A 99 -12.13 -7.92 4.74
CA THR A 99 -11.96 -9.36 4.95
C THR A 99 -10.97 -9.93 3.94
N THR A 100 -11.23 -9.70 2.65
CA THR A 100 -10.38 -10.13 1.54
C THR A 100 -9.00 -9.46 1.59
N PHE A 101 -8.92 -8.20 2.00
CA PHE A 101 -7.64 -7.54 2.30
C PHE A 101 -6.88 -8.26 3.41
N ALA A 102 -7.51 -8.50 4.57
CA ALA A 102 -6.85 -9.14 5.71
C ALA A 102 -6.32 -10.54 5.37
N ASP A 103 -7.06 -11.31 4.58
CA ASP A 103 -6.64 -12.64 4.15
C ASP A 103 -5.45 -12.60 3.18
N LYS A 104 -5.40 -11.61 2.28
CA LYS A 104 -4.26 -11.38 1.38
C LYS A 104 -3.04 -10.85 2.16
N ALA A 105 -3.22 -9.91 3.09
CA ALA A 105 -2.15 -9.37 3.93
C ALA A 105 -1.49 -10.44 4.82
N LYS A 106 -2.25 -11.41 5.33
CA LYS A 106 -1.71 -12.57 6.07
C LYS A 106 -0.81 -13.47 5.21
N ARG A 107 -0.93 -13.45 3.87
CA ARG A 107 -0.06 -14.21 2.98
C ARG A 107 1.31 -13.55 2.87
N LEU A 108 1.35 -12.22 2.81
CA LEU A 108 2.59 -11.44 2.79
C LEU A 108 3.43 -11.67 4.05
N SER A 109 2.82 -11.66 5.23
CA SER A 109 3.57 -11.83 6.49
C SER A 109 4.22 -13.21 6.66
N LYS A 110 3.84 -14.21 5.85
CA LYS A 110 4.48 -15.53 5.81
C LYS A 110 5.67 -15.58 4.83
N HIS A 111 5.79 -14.59 3.94
CA HIS A 111 6.84 -14.48 2.93
C HIS A 111 7.28 -13.01 2.78
N PRO A 112 8.09 -12.48 3.71
CA PRO A 112 8.60 -11.12 3.63
C PRO A 112 9.68 -11.06 2.53
N SER A 113 9.30 -10.88 1.27
CA SER A 113 10.24 -10.55 0.19
C SER A 113 9.80 -9.28 -0.55
N LYS A 114 10.76 -8.36 -0.72
CA LYS A 114 10.68 -7.13 -1.57
C LYS A 114 10.59 -7.44 -3.08
N SER A 115 9.96 -8.54 -3.43
CA SER A 115 9.77 -9.02 -4.80
C SER A 115 8.89 -10.26 -4.69
N MET A 116 7.67 -10.16 -5.20
CA MET A 116 6.95 -11.34 -5.67
C MET A 116 7.44 -11.58 -7.10
N SER A 117 8.31 -12.59 -7.23
CA SER A 117 9.01 -13.07 -8.43
C SER A 117 10.26 -12.29 -8.91
N GLU A 118 11.36 -13.03 -9.06
CA GLU A 118 12.57 -12.64 -9.80
C GLU A 118 12.32 -12.47 -11.32
N SER A 119 11.14 -12.88 -11.80
CA SER A 119 10.77 -12.94 -13.22
C SER A 119 10.46 -11.59 -13.87
N VAL A 120 10.17 -10.55 -13.08
CA VAL A 120 9.81 -9.21 -13.60
C VAL A 120 11.03 -8.35 -13.95
N ARG A 121 12.24 -8.72 -13.47
CA ARG A 121 13.47 -7.94 -13.71
C ARG A 121 14.09 -8.08 -15.11
N MET A 122 13.51 -8.88 -16.01
CA MET A 122 14.11 -9.22 -17.32
C MET A 122 13.19 -9.00 -18.54
N ARG A 123 12.22 -8.08 -18.48
CA ARG A 123 11.51 -7.62 -19.70
C ARG A 123 11.57 -6.12 -19.85
#